data_AF-A0A6L5P070-F1
#
_entry.id   AF-A0A6L5P070-F1
#
_cell.length_a   1.000
_cell.length_b   1.000
_cell.length_c   1.000
_cell.angle_alpha   90.00
_cell.angle_beta   90.00
_cell.angle_gamma   90.00
#
_symmetry.space_group_name_H-M   'P 1'
#
loop_
_entity.id
_entity.type
_entity.pdbx_description
1 polymer ?
#
loop_
_entity_poly.entity_id
_entity_poly.type
_entity_poly.pdbx_seq_one_letter_code
_entity_poly.pdbx_strand_id
1 'polypeptide(L)'
;MTLDEITKYITTGSRSLVCVFRERLEAIGLFVVSFYIMGKPGSYVLSVEFDPIDMVDDGEGWVWHSRPMAMTALVDVLERHLGIDLTGWENVTKSGRLSFFDGEIDNELYQQQESRFKTEFKLGKTLLPKGIVWEKTPI
;
A
#
# COMPACT_ATOMS: atom_id res chain seq x y z
N MET A 1 4.01 -15.65 2.27
CA MET A 1 2.79 -16.03 1.48
C MET A 1 3.18 -16.84 0.23
N THR A 2 2.19 -17.34 -0.53
CA THR A 2 2.36 -17.92 -1.88
C THR A 2 1.48 -17.24 -2.93
N LEU A 3 1.77 -17.45 -4.22
CA LEU A 3 0.96 -16.92 -5.34
C LEU A 3 -0.49 -17.43 -5.31
N ASP A 4 -0.66 -18.71 -4.98
CA ASP A 4 -1.98 -19.35 -4.89
C ASP A 4 -2.79 -18.78 -3.72
N GLU A 5 -2.14 -18.50 -2.60
CA GLU A 5 -2.78 -17.84 -1.46
C GLU A 5 -3.29 -16.45 -1.85
N ILE A 6 -2.44 -15.61 -2.44
CA ILE A 6 -2.82 -14.26 -2.91
C ILE A 6 -3.99 -14.35 -3.88
N THR A 7 -3.89 -15.22 -4.89
CA THR A 7 -4.94 -15.40 -5.89
C THR A 7 -6.25 -15.88 -5.28
N LYS A 8 -6.19 -16.82 -4.34
CA LYS A 8 -7.37 -17.31 -3.62
C LYS A 8 -8.02 -16.20 -2.80
N TYR A 9 -7.25 -15.36 -2.10
CA TYR A 9 -7.82 -14.24 -1.35
C TYR A 9 -8.52 -13.23 -2.26
N ILE A 10 -7.91 -12.89 -3.39
CA ILE A 10 -8.49 -11.93 -4.33
C ILE A 10 -9.77 -12.49 -4.97
N THR A 11 -9.78 -13.78 -5.33
CA THR A 11 -10.92 -14.38 -6.06
C THR A 11 -12.08 -14.81 -5.16
N THR A 12 -11.80 -15.17 -3.90
CA THR A 12 -12.81 -15.72 -2.98
C THR A 12 -13.11 -14.81 -1.78
N GLY A 13 -12.26 -13.82 -1.52
CA GLY A 13 -12.43 -12.88 -0.41
C GLY A 13 -13.48 -11.83 -0.72
N SER A 14 -14.23 -11.42 0.31
CA SER A 14 -15.30 -10.42 0.18
C SER A 14 -14.82 -9.06 -0.34
N ARG A 15 -13.57 -8.67 -0.04
CA ARG A 15 -12.98 -7.40 -0.49
C ARG A 15 -12.32 -7.47 -1.87
N SER A 16 -12.14 -8.66 -2.45
CA SER A 16 -11.46 -8.87 -3.74
C SER A 16 -10.07 -8.22 -3.86
N LEU A 17 -9.38 -8.06 -2.73
CA LEU A 17 -8.04 -7.47 -2.61
C LEU A 17 -7.32 -8.07 -1.39
N VAL A 18 -5.99 -7.99 -1.38
CA VAL A 18 -5.16 -8.40 -0.25
C VAL A 18 -4.04 -7.39 0.00
N CYS A 19 -3.93 -6.91 1.24
CA CYS A 19 -2.80 -6.11 1.69
C CYS A 19 -1.62 -7.04 2.00
N VAL A 20 -0.52 -6.90 1.26
CA VAL A 20 0.65 -7.78 1.37
C VAL A 20 1.79 -7.14 2.18
N PHE A 21 1.71 -5.84 2.40
CA PHE A 21 2.69 -5.07 3.14
C PHE A 21 2.08 -3.79 3.68
N ARG A 22 2.45 -3.43 4.91
CA ARG A 22 2.09 -2.16 5.53
C ARG A 22 3.15 -1.73 6.52
N GLU A 23 3.56 -0.47 6.44
CA GLU A 23 4.50 0.11 7.38
C GLU A 23 4.30 1.61 7.58
N ARG A 24 4.82 2.10 8.71
CA ARG A 24 4.96 3.52 8.99
C ARG A 24 6.11 4.09 8.17
N LEU A 25 5.92 5.23 7.54
CA LEU A 25 6.99 5.91 6.81
C LEU A 25 7.97 6.58 7.79
N GLU A 26 9.23 6.14 7.81
CA GLU A 26 10.22 6.64 8.78
C GLU A 26 10.40 8.17 8.74
N ALA A 27 10.44 8.75 7.53
CA ALA A 27 10.68 10.18 7.34
C ALA A 27 9.47 11.08 7.67
N ILE A 28 8.26 10.52 7.67
CA ILE A 28 6.99 11.17 7.97
C ILE A 28 6.10 10.20 8.75
N GLY A 29 6.48 9.95 10.00
CA GLY A 29 5.87 8.91 10.82
C GLY A 29 4.36 9.04 11.07
N LEU A 30 3.69 10.13 10.75
CA LEU A 30 2.22 10.18 10.83
C LEU A 30 1.55 9.60 9.60
N PHE A 31 2.32 9.02 8.67
CA PHE A 31 1.83 8.35 7.48
C PHE A 31 2.20 6.88 7.46
N VAL A 32 1.30 6.07 6.94
CA VAL A 32 1.44 4.65 6.70
C VAL A 32 1.37 4.42 5.20
N VAL A 33 2.22 3.54 4.68
CA VAL A 33 2.12 3.02 3.32
C VAL A 33 1.58 1.59 3.37
N SER A 34 0.61 1.30 2.51
CA SER A 34 -0.01 -0.01 2.34
C SER A 34 0.08 -0.44 0.88
N PHE A 35 0.40 -1.72 0.64
CA PHE A 35 0.46 -2.31 -0.70
C PHE A 35 -0.61 -3.38 -0.82
N TYR A 36 -1.58 -3.15 -1.71
CA TYR A 36 -2.66 -4.08 -1.98
C TYR A 36 -2.55 -4.65 -3.38
N ILE A 37 -2.83 -5.94 -3.50
CA ILE A 37 -2.99 -6.61 -4.79
C ILE A 37 -4.48 -6.88 -4.98
N MET A 38 -5.01 -6.46 -6.12
CA MET A 38 -6.42 -6.62 -6.50
C MET A 38 -6.56 -7.01 -7.97
N GLY A 39 -7.78 -7.30 -8.41
CA GLY A 39 -8.08 -7.62 -9.81
C GLY A 39 -8.44 -9.09 -10.01
N LYS A 40 -7.97 -9.70 -11.10
CA LYS A 40 -8.35 -11.07 -11.49
C LYS A 40 -7.19 -11.82 -12.15
N PRO A 41 -7.24 -13.15 -12.26
CA PRO A 41 -6.22 -13.94 -12.95
C PRO A 41 -5.85 -13.36 -14.33
N GLY A 42 -4.55 -13.11 -14.52
CA GLY A 42 -4.00 -12.51 -15.75
C GLY A 42 -4.11 -10.98 -15.86
N SER A 43 -4.76 -10.31 -14.91
CA SER A 43 -5.00 -8.86 -14.93
C SER A 43 -5.10 -8.33 -13.50
N TYR A 44 -3.97 -8.26 -12.82
CA TYR A 44 -3.85 -7.77 -11.44
C TYR A 44 -3.35 -6.33 -11.41
N VAL A 45 -3.76 -5.59 -10.38
CA VAL A 45 -3.36 -4.20 -10.13
C VAL A 45 -2.71 -4.14 -8.76
N LEU A 46 -1.60 -3.39 -8.68
CA LEU A 46 -1.02 -2.94 -7.42
C LEU A 46 -1.67 -1.61 -7.04
N SER A 47 -2.33 -1.59 -5.88
CA SER A 47 -2.70 -0.34 -5.21
C SER A 47 -1.66 -0.03 -4.15
N VAL A 48 -1.13 1.18 -4.17
CA VAL A 48 -0.29 1.73 -3.11
C VAL A 48 -1.04 2.88 -2.48
N GLU A 49 -1.33 2.74 -1.20
CA GLU A 49 -2.13 3.69 -0.43
C GLU A 49 -1.24 4.33 0.63
N PHE A 50 -1.38 5.64 0.78
CA PHE A 50 -0.70 6.41 1.81
C PHE A 50 -1.78 7.04 2.68
N ASP A 51 -1.87 6.61 3.93
CA ASP A 51 -2.89 7.07 4.87
C ASP A 51 -2.24 7.83 6.03
N PRO A 52 -2.91 8.85 6.59
CA PRO A 52 -2.66 9.23 7.98
C PRO A 52 -2.76 8.01 8.90
N ILE A 53 -1.87 7.92 9.89
CA ILE A 53 -1.75 6.74 10.76
C ILE A 53 -3.02 6.41 11.56
N ASP A 54 -3.87 7.40 11.82
CA ASP A 54 -5.17 7.30 12.48
C ASP A 54 -6.34 7.03 11.53
N MET A 55 -6.12 7.08 10.21
CA MET A 55 -7.15 6.95 9.17
C MET A 55 -6.86 5.78 8.21
N VAL A 56 -6.06 4.81 8.64
CA VAL A 56 -5.69 3.63 7.84
C VAL A 56 -6.94 2.82 7.51
N ASP A 57 -7.15 2.49 6.23
CA ASP A 57 -8.34 1.80 5.69
C ASP A 57 -9.67 2.60 5.75
N ASP A 58 -9.66 3.88 6.15
CA ASP A 58 -10.87 4.73 6.22
C ASP A 58 -11.22 5.41 4.89
N GLY A 59 -10.34 5.33 3.89
CA GLY A 59 -10.57 5.84 2.53
C GLY A 59 -10.20 7.31 2.30
N GLU A 60 -9.55 7.95 3.27
CA GLU A 60 -9.12 9.36 3.21
C GLU A 60 -7.67 9.52 2.72
N GLY A 61 -6.99 8.42 2.38
CA GLY A 61 -5.61 8.41 1.91
C GLY A 61 -5.40 8.78 0.44
N TRP A 62 -4.14 8.73 0.03
CA TRP A 62 -3.72 8.93 -1.35
C TRP A 62 -3.41 7.60 -2.02
N VAL A 63 -4.14 7.31 -3.09
CA VAL A 63 -4.08 6.01 -3.78
C VAL A 63 -3.41 6.13 -5.15
N TRP A 64 -2.50 5.21 -5.42
CA TRP A 64 -1.85 5.02 -6.71
C TRP A 64 -2.10 3.62 -7.23
N HIS A 65 -2.57 3.51 -8.47
CA HIS A 65 -2.78 2.24 -9.13
C HIS A 65 -1.73 1.99 -10.21
N SER A 66 -1.23 0.77 -10.27
CA SER A 66 -0.52 0.30 -11.47
C SER A 66 -1.52 0.06 -12.60
N ARG A 67 -1.02 0.03 -13.83
CA ARG A 67 -1.76 -0.65 -14.90
C ARG A 67 -1.91 -2.15 -14.59
N PRO A 68 -2.94 -2.82 -15.15
CA PRO A 68 -3.08 -4.26 -15.03
C PRO A 68 -1.86 -5.01 -15.56
N MET A 69 -1.43 -6.04 -14.83
CA MET A 69 -0.27 -6.86 -15.17
C MET A 69 -0.36 -8.28 -14.60
N ALA A 70 0.59 -9.14 -14.98
CA ALA A 70 0.68 -10.50 -14.48
C ALA A 70 1.13 -10.53 -13.00
N MET A 71 0.64 -11.52 -12.24
CA MET A 71 0.98 -11.68 -10.82
C MET A 71 2.50 -11.85 -10.61
N THR A 72 3.17 -12.60 -11.48
CA THR A 72 4.63 -12.80 -11.38
C THR A 72 5.38 -11.47 -11.51
N ALA A 73 4.99 -10.62 -12.47
CA ALA A 73 5.60 -9.30 -12.63
C ALA A 73 5.36 -8.38 -11.42
N LEU A 74 4.19 -8.47 -10.77
CA LEU A 74 3.90 -7.75 -9.52
C LEU A 74 4.81 -8.19 -8.40
N VAL A 75 4.96 -9.50 -8.22
CA VAL A 75 5.84 -10.08 -7.20
C VAL A 75 7.27 -9.64 -7.42
N ASP A 76 7.80 -9.78 -8.63
CA ASP A 76 9.17 -9.36 -8.97
C ASP A 76 9.42 -7.86 -8.71
N VAL A 77 8.41 -7.01 -8.90
CA VAL A 77 8.52 -5.58 -8.58
C VAL A 77 8.53 -5.34 -7.08
N LEU A 78 7.60 -5.98 -6.36
CA LEU A 78 7.47 -5.80 -4.92
C LEU A 78 8.65 -6.38 -4.14
N GLU A 79 9.15 -7.57 -4.50
CA GLU A 79 10.34 -8.16 -3.86
C GLU A 79 11.56 -7.25 -4.03
N ARG A 80 11.78 -6.69 -5.22
CA ARG A 80 12.86 -5.72 -5.46
C ARG A 80 12.68 -4.41 -4.72
N HIS A 81 11.43 -3.96 -4.56
CA HIS A 81 11.13 -2.69 -3.90
C HIS A 81 11.24 -2.79 -2.39
N LEU A 82 10.68 -3.85 -1.81
CA LEU A 82 10.62 -4.09 -0.36
C LEU A 82 11.90 -4.76 0.16
N GLY A 83 12.65 -5.45 -0.70
CA GLY A 83 13.80 -6.27 -0.29
C GLY A 83 13.39 -7.52 0.49
N ILE A 84 12.15 -7.98 0.32
CA ILE A 84 11.55 -9.11 1.04
C ILE A 84 10.95 -10.08 0.02
N ASP A 85 11.38 -11.34 0.08
CA ASP A 85 10.82 -12.42 -0.74
C ASP A 85 9.34 -12.68 -0.39
N LEU A 86 8.57 -13.17 -1.36
CA LEU A 86 7.14 -13.48 -1.26
C LEU A 86 6.81 -14.36 -0.03
N THR A 87 7.73 -15.25 0.34
CA THR A 87 7.58 -16.13 1.51
C THR A 87 7.53 -15.35 2.81
N GLY A 88 8.23 -14.21 2.90
CA GLY A 88 8.24 -13.29 4.03
C GLY A 88 7.10 -12.27 4.05
N TRP A 89 6.27 -12.22 3.00
CA TRP A 89 5.10 -11.34 3.00
C TRP A 89 4.01 -11.82 3.95
N GLU A 90 3.22 -10.87 4.42
CA GLU A 90 2.13 -11.07 5.37
C GLU A 90 0.78 -10.70 4.73
N ASN A 91 -0.30 -11.42 5.06
CA ASN A 91 -1.64 -10.96 4.74
C ASN A 91 -2.08 -9.94 5.81
N VAL A 92 -1.73 -8.67 5.60
CA VAL A 92 -2.04 -7.57 6.53
C VAL A 92 -3.55 -7.37 6.69
N THR A 93 -4.34 -7.67 5.66
CA THR A 93 -5.82 -7.63 5.74
C THR A 93 -6.35 -8.57 6.83
N LYS A 94 -5.60 -9.63 7.17
CA LYS A 94 -5.94 -10.53 8.28
C LYS A 94 -5.35 -10.12 9.62
N SER A 95 -4.12 -9.64 9.65
CA SER A 95 -3.47 -9.32 10.92
C SER A 95 -3.93 -7.99 11.51
N GLY A 96 -4.49 -7.10 10.70
CA GLY A 96 -4.89 -5.77 11.18
C GLY A 96 -3.68 -4.93 11.60
N ARG A 97 -2.49 -5.23 11.08
CA ARG A 97 -1.29 -4.46 11.40
C ARG A 97 -1.57 -2.98 11.13
N LEU A 98 -1.36 -2.13 12.14
CA LEU A 98 -1.61 -0.69 12.07
C LEU A 98 -3.03 -0.30 11.63
N SER A 99 -4.04 -1.18 11.82
CA SER A 99 -5.43 -0.81 11.53
C SER A 99 -6.05 0.07 12.62
N PHE A 100 -5.35 0.28 13.73
CA PHE A 100 -5.76 1.15 14.82
C PHE A 100 -4.54 1.87 15.37
N PHE A 101 -4.66 3.19 15.57
CA PHE A 101 -3.70 4.02 16.25
C PHE A 101 -4.42 4.77 17.38
N ASP A 102 -3.94 4.63 18.61
CA ASP A 102 -4.56 5.16 19.82
C ASP A 102 -3.81 6.36 20.42
N GLY A 103 -2.76 6.83 19.74
CA GLY A 103 -1.98 7.99 20.16
C GLY A 103 -2.67 9.31 19.82
N GLU A 104 -2.50 10.30 20.68
CA GLU A 104 -2.85 11.68 20.33
C GLU A 104 -1.92 12.18 19.21
N ILE A 105 -2.52 12.73 18.15
CA ILE A 105 -1.79 13.35 17.05
C ILE A 105 -1.65 14.85 17.35
N ASP A 106 -0.40 15.29 17.46
CA ASP A 106 -0.08 16.71 17.48
C ASP A 106 -0.42 17.34 16.12
N ASN A 107 -1.35 18.29 16.12
CA ASN A 107 -1.82 18.96 14.91
C ASN A 107 -0.72 19.74 14.20
N GLU A 108 0.20 20.38 14.91
CA GLU A 108 1.31 21.11 14.28
C GLU A 108 2.26 20.13 13.59
N LEU A 109 2.58 19.02 14.26
CA LEU A 109 3.39 17.96 13.68
C LEU A 109 2.72 17.33 12.45
N TYR A 110 1.42 17.08 12.50
CA TYR A 110 0.65 16.57 11.38
C TYR A 110 0.73 17.51 10.18
N GLN A 111 0.46 18.80 10.37
CA GLN A 111 0.52 19.81 9.30
C GLN A 111 1.93 19.90 8.69
N GLN A 112 2.98 19.83 9.52
CA GLN A 112 4.36 19.80 9.04
C GLN A 112 4.64 18.57 8.16
N GLN A 113 4.27 17.37 8.62
CA GLN A 113 4.52 16.14 7.88
C GLN A 113 3.65 16.03 6.62
N GLU A 114 2.40 16.50 6.67
CA GLU A 114 1.51 16.56 5.52
C GLU A 114 2.07 17.51 4.44
N SER A 115 2.59 18.67 4.85
CA SER A 115 3.27 19.59 3.94
C SER A 115 4.45 18.92 3.24
N ARG A 116 5.29 18.18 3.99
CA ARG A 116 6.40 17.41 3.43
C ARG A 116 5.91 16.30 2.50
N PHE A 117 4.85 15.58 2.87
CA PHE A 117 4.24 14.55 2.02
C PHE A 117 3.77 15.11 0.67
N LYS A 118 3.10 16.27 0.70
CA LYS A 118 2.63 16.96 -0.51
C LYS A 118 3.78 17.48 -1.38
N THR A 119 4.81 18.07 -0.78
CA THR A 119 5.87 18.79 -1.50
C THR A 119 7.08 17.91 -1.82
N GLU A 120 7.74 17.34 -0.81
CA GLU A 120 8.94 16.51 -0.95
C GLU A 120 8.59 15.16 -1.57
N PHE A 121 7.57 14.48 -1.03
CA PHE A 121 7.22 13.12 -1.47
C PHE A 121 6.28 13.08 -2.68
N LYS A 122 5.75 14.25 -3.09
CA LYS A 122 4.81 14.43 -4.20
C LYS A 122 3.59 13.52 -4.07
N LEU A 123 2.95 13.55 -2.91
CA LEU A 123 1.81 12.69 -2.56
C LEU A 123 2.17 11.20 -2.63
N GLY A 124 3.36 10.83 -2.15
CA GLY A 124 3.86 9.45 -2.14
C GLY A 124 4.44 8.95 -3.47
N LYS A 125 4.33 9.72 -4.56
CA LYS A 125 4.84 9.30 -5.90
C LYS A 125 6.32 8.90 -5.89
N THR A 126 7.13 9.56 -5.08
CA THR A 126 8.58 9.28 -4.97
C THR A 126 8.90 7.98 -4.24
N LEU A 127 7.92 7.43 -3.49
CA LEU A 127 8.03 6.20 -2.72
C LEU A 127 7.51 4.98 -3.47
N LEU A 128 6.92 5.17 -4.65
CA LEU A 128 6.34 4.07 -5.42
C LEU A 128 7.41 3.12 -6.00
N PRO A 129 7.10 1.82 -6.16
CA PRO A 129 7.96 0.89 -6.86
C PRO A 129 8.34 1.37 -8.26
N LYS A 130 9.62 1.19 -8.60
CA LYS A 130 10.16 1.55 -9.92
C LYS A 130 9.82 0.47 -10.95
N GLY A 131 9.77 0.86 -12.23
CA GLY A 131 9.50 -0.06 -13.33
C GLY A 131 8.01 -0.33 -13.59
N ILE A 132 7.11 0.37 -12.89
CA ILE A 132 5.67 0.34 -13.10
C ILE A 132 5.20 1.70 -13.62
N VAL A 133 4.20 1.66 -14.52
CA VAL A 133 3.44 2.85 -14.91
C VAL A 133 2.33 3.04 -13.89
N TRP A 134 2.38 4.19 -13.20
CA TRP A 134 1.45 4.57 -12.14
C TRP A 134 0.42 5.55 -12.65
N GLU A 135 -0.83 5.28 -12.32
CA GLU A 135 -1.98 6.14 -12.57
C GLU A 135 -2.48 6.64 -11.22
N LYS A 136 -2.58 7.96 -11.08
CA LYS A 136 -3.18 8.57 -9.89
C LYS A 136 -4.68 8.36 -9.99
N THR A 137 -5.28 7.76 -8.96
CA THR A 137 -6.75 7.71 -8.89
C THR A 137 -7.28 9.13 -8.65
N PRO A 138 -8.31 9.59 -9.37
CA PRO A 138 -8.97 10.85 -9.05
C PRO A 138 -9.46 10.80 -7.61
N ILE A 139 -9.23 11.88 -6.86
CA ILE A 139 -9.86 12.12 -5.55
C ILE A 139 -11.32 12.48 -5.80
#